data_AF-A0A9D0BWV8-F1
#
_entry.id   AF-A0A9D0BWV8-F1
#
_cell.length_a   1.000
_cell.length_b   1.000
_cell.length_c   1.000
_cell.angle_alpha   90.00
_cell.angle_beta   90.00
_cell.angle_gamma   90.00
#
_symmetry.space_group_name_H-M   'P 1'
#
loop_
_entity.id
_entity.type
_entity.pdbx_description
1 polymer ?
#
loop_
_entity_poly.entity_id
_entity_poly.type
_entity_poly.pdbx_seq_one_letter_code
_entity_poly.pdbx_strand_id
1 'polypeptide(L)'
;MENFGLHDKIEIEGREFHIHTGTLIEHKKIISEIFEKGMFLTSRQYSIELRSESKQMNYDFLNKITKEYHNSVIDELEALYRIEEKLRKYKHPISRYHLGCLFLKRNLFPEAIRQYKRAIEHDPKFVR
;
A
#
# COMPACT_ATOMS: atom_id res chain seq x y z
N MET A 1 -14.31 -21.23 -13.34
CA MET A 1 -13.02 -20.53 -13.15
C MET A 1 -13.21 -19.64 -11.94
N GLU A 2 -12.88 -20.14 -10.75
CA GLU A 2 -13.03 -19.37 -9.51
C GLU A 2 -11.92 -18.32 -9.44
N ASN A 3 -12.31 -17.07 -9.21
CA ASN A 3 -11.41 -15.95 -9.03
C ASN A 3 -10.51 -16.20 -7.81
N PHE A 4 -9.23 -16.52 -8.01
CA PHE A 4 -8.19 -16.56 -6.96
C PHE A 4 -7.79 -15.13 -6.56
N GLY A 5 -8.77 -14.32 -6.18
CA GLY A 5 -8.59 -12.96 -5.68
C GLY A 5 -8.95 -12.90 -4.21
N LEU A 6 -8.04 -12.40 -3.38
CA LEU A 6 -8.38 -11.97 -2.01
C LEU A 6 -9.00 -10.59 -2.07
N HIS A 7 -10.04 -10.39 -1.27
CA HIS A 7 -10.72 -9.11 -1.15
C HIS A 7 -10.96 -8.83 0.33
N ASP A 8 -10.44 -7.70 0.79
CA ASP A 8 -10.76 -7.15 2.09
C ASP A 8 -11.22 -5.70 1.98
N LYS A 9 -12.04 -5.30 2.95
CA LYS A 9 -12.52 -3.95 3.13
C LYS A 9 -12.08 -3.46 4.50
N ILE A 10 -11.36 -2.34 4.53
CA ILE A 10 -10.87 -1.73 5.77
C ILE A 10 -11.35 -0.29 5.87
N GLU A 11 -11.53 0.18 7.10
CA GLU A 11 -11.93 1.55 7.40
C GLU A 11 -10.82 2.23 8.21
N ILE A 12 -10.30 3.35 7.70
CA ILE A 12 -9.25 4.11 8.36
C ILE A 12 -9.64 5.59 8.38
N GLU A 13 -9.78 6.17 9.58
CA GLU A 13 -10.23 7.56 9.77
C GLU A 13 -11.55 7.91 9.04
N GLY A 14 -12.49 6.96 8.95
CA GLY A 14 -13.76 7.15 8.23
C GLY A 14 -13.65 7.10 6.70
N ARG A 15 -12.47 6.75 6.17
CA ARG A 15 -12.27 6.41 4.76
C ARG A 15 -12.38 4.91 4.59
N GLU A 16 -13.11 4.48 3.58
CA GLU A 16 -13.27 3.06 3.25
C GLU A 16 -12.37 2.68 2.08
N PHE A 17 -11.51 1.68 2.29
CA PHE A 17 -10.62 1.14 1.28
C PHE A 17 -11.01 -0.30 0.96
N HIS A 18 -11.00 -0.63 -0.33
CA HIS A 18 -11.19 -1.99 -0.84
C HIS A 18 -9.86 -2.45 -1.42
N ILE A 19 -9.35 -3.59 -0.94
CA ILE A 19 -8.05 -4.13 -1.33
C ILE A 19 -8.29 -5.45 -2.06
N HIS A 20 -7.91 -5.53 -3.32
CA HIS A 20 -8.11 -6.69 -4.18
C HIS A 20 -6.73 -7.24 -4.55
N THR A 21 -6.41 -8.46 -4.14
CA THR A 21 -5.12 -9.09 -4.44
C THR A 21 -5.29 -10.34 -5.27
N GLY A 22 -4.68 -10.37 -6.46
CA GLY A 22 -4.69 -11.52 -7.36
C GLY A 22 -3.29 -11.95 -7.79
N THR A 23 -3.19 -13.19 -8.25
CA THR A 23 -1.92 -13.76 -8.73
C THR A 23 -1.93 -13.90 -10.25
N LEU A 24 -1.00 -13.21 -10.90
CA LEU A 24 -0.76 -13.28 -12.33
C LEU A 24 0.34 -14.32 -12.61
N ILE A 25 -0.08 -15.58 -12.73
CA ILE A 25 0.79 -16.75 -12.86
C ILE A 25 1.78 -16.62 -14.02
N GLU A 26 1.29 -16.24 -15.21
CA GLU A 26 2.12 -16.12 -16.42
C GLU A 26 3.26 -15.11 -16.27
N HIS A 27 3.01 -14.06 -15.48
CA HIS A 27 3.98 -12.99 -15.26
C HIS A 27 4.75 -13.17 -13.94
N LYS A 28 4.50 -14.26 -13.21
CA LYS A 28 5.09 -14.56 -11.89
C LYS A 28 4.97 -13.37 -10.93
N LYS A 29 3.79 -12.76 -10.87
CA LYS A 29 3.53 -11.59 -10.01
C LYS A 29 2.27 -11.76 -9.18
N ILE A 30 2.27 -11.19 -7.99
CA ILE A 30 1.07 -10.90 -7.21
C ILE A 30 0.82 -9.41 -7.35
N ILE A 31 -0.43 -9.04 -7.63
CA ILE A 31 -0.86 -7.65 -7.76
C ILE A 31 -1.93 -7.40 -6.70
N SER A 32 -1.75 -6.34 -5.92
CA SER A 32 -2.73 -5.84 -4.96
C SER A 32 -3.17 -4.45 -5.39
N GLU A 33 -4.43 -4.30 -5.72
CA GLU A 33 -5.07 -3.05 -6.15
C GLU A 33 -5.88 -2.48 -4.98
N ILE A 34 -5.72 -1.20 -4.73
CA ILE A 34 -6.40 -0.49 -3.65
C ILE A 34 -7.35 0.51 -4.29
N PHE A 35 -8.60 0.50 -3.83
CA PHE A 35 -9.66 1.39 -4.25
C PHE A 35 -10.21 2.17 -3.06
N GLU A 36 -10.67 3.39 -3.31
CA GLU A 36 -11.41 4.20 -2.35
C GLU A 36 -12.66 4.74 -3.04
N LYS A 37 -13.84 4.52 -2.45
CA LYS A 37 -15.14 4.94 -3.04
C LYS A 37 -15.33 4.46 -4.49
N GLY A 38 -14.85 3.25 -4.79
CA GLY A 38 -14.90 2.65 -6.13
C GLY A 38 -13.88 3.22 -7.13
N MET A 39 -13.06 4.20 -6.73
CA MET A 39 -12.00 4.77 -7.57
C MET A 39 -10.69 4.05 -7.30
N PHE A 40 -9.97 3.69 -8.36
CA PHE A 40 -8.62 3.15 -8.25
C PHE A 40 -7.70 4.19 -7.58
N LEU A 41 -7.03 3.77 -6.51
CA LEU A 41 -6.12 4.63 -5.75
C LEU A 41 -4.66 4.31 -6.08
N THR A 42 -4.25 3.05 -5.93
CA THR A 42 -2.88 2.61 -6.24
C THR A 42 -2.81 1.08 -6.39
N SER A 43 -1.69 0.58 -6.90
CA SER A 43 -1.41 -0.85 -6.96
C SER A 43 -0.01 -1.18 -6.43
N ARG A 44 0.14 -2.39 -5.92
CA ARG A 44 1.38 -2.95 -5.41
C ARG A 44 1.64 -4.28 -6.10
N GLN A 45 2.90 -4.50 -6.48
CA GLN A 45 3.32 -5.73 -7.14
C GLN A 45 4.40 -6.43 -6.32
N TYR A 46 4.35 -7.75 -6.30
CA TYR A 46 5.38 -8.61 -5.74
C TYR A 46 5.77 -9.68 -6.76
N SER A 47 7.06 -9.76 -7.07
CA SER A 47 7.60 -10.76 -7.98
C SER A 47 7.80 -12.09 -7.26
N ILE A 48 7.30 -13.17 -7.84
CA ILE A 48 7.42 -14.53 -7.32
C ILE A 48 8.70 -15.16 -7.89
N GLU A 49 9.65 -15.47 -7.01
CA GLU A 49 10.85 -16.24 -7.38
C GLU A 49 10.63 -17.73 -7.16
N LEU A 50 10.50 -18.49 -8.25
CA LEU A 50 10.39 -19.94 -8.20
C LEU A 50 11.79 -20.56 -8.40
N ARG A 51 12.30 -21.26 -7.38
CA ARG A 51 13.63 -21.91 -7.41
C ARG A 51 13.70 -23.20 -8.24
N SER A 52 12.59 -23.69 -8.77
CA SER A 52 12.51 -24.97 -9.46
C SER A 52 11.88 -24.80 -10.85
N GLU A 53 12.57 -25.28 -11.88
CA GLU A 53 12.07 -25.41 -13.25
C GLU A 53 11.04 -26.56 -13.39
N SER A 54 10.70 -27.26 -12.30
CA SER A 54 9.67 -28.30 -12.35
C SER A 54 8.30 -27.68 -12.66
N LYS A 55 7.67 -28.19 -13.72
CA LYS A 55 6.40 -27.73 -14.32
C LYS A 55 5.17 -27.72 -13.39
N GLN A 56 5.31 -28.02 -12.10
CA GLN A 56 4.19 -28.09 -11.17
C GLN A 56 4.22 -26.91 -10.21
N MET A 57 3.43 -25.89 -10.56
CA MET A 57 3.14 -24.77 -9.69
C MET A 57 2.45 -25.27 -8.41
N ASN A 58 3.05 -25.02 -7.25
CA ASN A 58 2.45 -25.35 -5.96
C ASN A 58 1.39 -24.29 -5.61
N TYR A 59 0.12 -24.63 -5.82
CA TYR A 59 -1.01 -23.74 -5.53
C TYR A 59 -1.13 -23.39 -4.04
N ASP A 60 -0.77 -24.29 -3.12
CA ASP A 60 -0.78 -24.00 -1.69
C ASP A 60 0.26 -22.95 -1.33
N PHE A 61 1.46 -23.06 -1.91
CA PHE A 61 2.50 -22.05 -1.78
C PHE A 61 2.03 -20.71 -2.33
N LEU A 62 1.49 -20.68 -3.55
CA LEU A 62 0.96 -19.45 -4.14
C LEU A 62 -0.13 -18.81 -3.28
N ASN A 63 -1.11 -19.59 -2.82
CA ASN A 63 -2.17 -19.09 -1.94
C ASN A 63 -1.61 -18.51 -0.64
N LYS A 64 -0.63 -19.18 -0.03
CA LYS A 64 0.04 -18.69 1.17
C LYS A 64 0.73 -17.35 0.93
N ILE A 65 1.60 -17.25 -0.07
CA ILE A 65 2.35 -16.00 -0.33
C ILE A 65 1.42 -14.87 -0.80
N THR A 66 0.33 -15.19 -1.51
CA THR A 66 -0.69 -14.22 -1.92
C THR A 66 -1.40 -13.63 -0.71
N LYS A 67 -1.74 -14.48 0.27
CA LYS A 67 -2.36 -14.06 1.53
C LYS A 67 -1.40 -13.24 2.39
N GLU A 68 -0.15 -13.67 2.54
CA GLU A 68 0.87 -12.91 3.27
C GLU A 68 1.09 -11.54 2.63
N TYR A 69 1.18 -11.47 1.30
CA TYR A 69 1.33 -10.21 0.59
C TYR A 69 0.11 -9.30 0.75
N HIS A 70 -1.10 -9.84 0.59
CA HIS A 70 -2.35 -9.10 0.81
C HIS A 70 -2.40 -8.46 2.20
N ASN A 71 -2.14 -9.25 3.25
CA ASN A 71 -2.11 -8.75 4.62
C ASN A 71 -1.03 -7.67 4.80
N SER A 72 0.16 -7.86 4.22
CA SER A 72 1.22 -6.85 4.31
C SER A 72 0.84 -5.51 3.68
N VAL A 73 0.05 -5.52 2.61
CA VAL A 73 -0.43 -4.30 1.95
C VAL A 73 -1.43 -3.58 2.85
N ILE A 74 -2.32 -4.33 3.51
CA ILE A 74 -3.26 -3.80 4.49
C ILE A 74 -2.51 -3.20 5.69
N ASP A 75 -1.60 -3.96 6.31
CA ASP A 75 -0.81 -3.52 7.46
C ASP A 75 -0.02 -2.25 7.15
N GLU A 76 0.57 -2.17 5.96
CA GLU A 76 1.29 -0.98 5.51
C GLU A 76 0.37 0.23 5.34
N LEU A 77 -0.80 0.05 4.73
CA LEU A 77 -1.77 1.13 4.52
C LEU A 77 -2.25 1.68 5.88
N GLU A 78 -2.63 0.80 6.80
CA GLU A 78 -3.00 1.18 8.16
C GLU A 78 -1.88 1.90 8.90
N ALA A 79 -0.64 1.40 8.80
CA ALA A 79 0.51 2.02 9.43
C ALA A 79 0.75 3.45 8.93
N LEU A 80 0.68 3.69 7.61
CA LEU A 80 0.86 5.02 7.02
C LEU A 80 -0.14 6.03 7.59
N TYR A 81 -1.42 5.67 7.63
CA TYR A 81 -2.46 6.56 8.14
C TYR A 81 -2.42 6.72 9.66
N ARG A 82 -2.08 5.68 10.41
CA ARG A 82 -1.86 5.79 11.86
C ARG A 82 -0.69 6.73 12.19
N ILE A 83 0.38 6.71 11.39
CA ILE A 83 1.49 7.67 11.54
C ILE A 83 1.00 9.08 11.22
N GLU A 84 0.22 9.26 10.14
CA GLU A 84 -0.38 10.56 9.83
C GLU A 84 -1.19 11.11 11.00
N GLU A 85 -2.08 10.30 11.58
CA GLU A 85 -2.92 10.66 12.72
C GLU A 85 -2.07 11.15 13.90
N LYS A 86 -1.04 10.38 14.27
CA LYS A 86 -0.10 10.75 15.34
C LYS A 86 0.59 12.08 15.04
N LEU A 87 1.04 12.29 13.81
CA LEU A 87 1.69 13.54 13.41
C LEU A 87 0.73 14.74 13.38
N ARG A 88 -0.60 14.56 13.41
CA ARG A 88 -1.53 15.71 13.59
C ARG A 88 -1.36 16.37 14.96
N LYS A 89 -0.93 15.61 15.98
CA LYS A 89 -0.79 16.08 17.36
C LYS A 89 0.53 16.83 17.62
N TYR A 90 1.51 16.74 16.71
CA TYR A 90 2.86 17.27 16.91
C TYR A 90 3.37 18.07 15.71
N LYS A 91 4.09 19.15 15.98
CA LYS A 91 4.77 19.94 14.94
C LYS A 91 6.15 19.36 14.64
N HIS A 92 6.21 18.40 13.72
CA HIS A 92 7.47 17.79 13.25
C HIS A 92 7.60 17.85 11.72
N PRO A 93 8.17 18.94 11.16
CA PRO A 93 8.34 19.12 9.71
C PRO A 93 9.07 17.96 9.04
N ILE A 94 10.20 17.53 9.62
CA ILE A 94 11.03 16.41 9.10
C ILE A 94 10.21 15.11 9.01
N SER A 95 9.46 14.78 10.06
CA SER A 95 8.63 13.56 10.09
C SER A 95 7.51 13.62 9.06
N ARG A 96 6.90 14.79 8.86
CA ARG A 96 5.90 14.99 7.80
C ARG A 96 6.52 14.82 6.42
N TYR A 97 7.71 15.36 6.19
CA TYR A 97 8.43 15.15 4.94
C TYR A 97 8.72 13.67 4.67
N HIS A 98 9.25 12.95 5.67
CA HIS A 98 9.49 11.51 5.54
C HIS A 98 8.21 10.72 5.26
N LEU A 99 7.11 11.05 5.96
CA LEU A 99 5.81 10.43 5.68
C LEU A 99 5.32 10.76 4.26
N GLY A 100 5.53 11.98 3.77
CA GLY A 100 5.26 12.36 2.39
C GLY A 100 6.05 11.51 1.40
N CYS A 101 7.34 11.26 1.66
CA CYS A 101 8.16 10.36 0.85
C CYS A 101 7.66 8.91 0.87
N LEU A 102 7.13 8.43 2.00
CA LEU A 102 6.52 7.11 2.07
C LEU A 102 5.26 7.03 1.21
N PHE A 103 4.35 8.00 1.34
CA PHE A 103 3.17 8.08 0.48
C PHE A 103 3.52 8.18 -1.02
N LEU A 104 4.53 8.99 -1.35
CA LEU A 104 5.02 9.14 -2.72
C LEU A 104 5.52 7.80 -3.30
N LYS A 105 6.31 7.05 -2.52
CA LYS A 105 6.79 5.71 -2.91
C LYS A 105 5.64 4.70 -3.12
N ARG A 106 4.44 4.99 -2.64
CA ARG A 106 3.22 4.18 -2.81
C ARG A 106 2.27 4.74 -3.87
N ASN A 107 2.69 5.75 -4.62
CA ASN A 107 1.87 6.48 -5.59
C ASN A 107 0.62 7.12 -4.95
N LEU A 108 0.61 7.32 -3.64
CA LEU A 108 -0.43 8.04 -2.91
C LEU A 108 -0.11 9.55 -2.99
N PHE A 109 -0.18 10.09 -4.20
CA PHE A 109 0.24 11.47 -4.49
C PHE A 109 -0.54 12.53 -3.71
N PRO A 110 -1.88 12.45 -3.55
CA PRO A 110 -2.63 13.41 -2.75
C PRO A 110 -2.17 13.46 -1.29
N GLU A 111 -1.93 12.30 -0.68
CA GLU A 111 -1.41 12.14 0.67
C GLU A 111 0.01 12.71 0.78
N ALA A 112 0.88 12.41 -0.19
CA ALA A 112 2.25 12.91 -0.22
C ALA A 112 2.29 14.44 -0.26
N ILE A 113 1.55 15.05 -1.19
CA ILE A 113 1.44 16.52 -1.33
C ILE A 113 0.92 17.13 -0.03
N ARG A 114 -0.10 16.54 0.60
CA ARG A 114 -0.65 17.01 1.87
C ARG A 114 0.42 17.03 2.97
N GLN A 115 1.24 15.98 3.08
CA GLN A 115 2.29 15.95 4.10
C GLN A 115 3.41 16.97 3.82
N TYR A 116 3.81 17.13 2.55
CA TYR A 116 4.82 18.13 2.18
C TYR A 116 4.34 19.56 2.46
N LYS A 117 3.09 19.89 2.12
CA LYS A 117 2.49 21.19 2.44
C LYS A 117 2.52 21.46 3.94
N ARG A 118 2.08 20.49 4.75
CA ARG A 118 2.11 20.63 6.22
C ARG A 118 3.54 20.72 6.79
N ALA A 119 4.53 20.11 6.15
CA ALA A 119 5.92 20.28 6.56
C ALA A 119 6.38 21.74 6.36
N ILE A 120 6.07 22.33 5.21
CA ILE A 120 6.38 23.73 4.88
C ILE A 120 5.58 24.71 5.74
N GLU A 121 4.32 24.40 6.06
CA GLU A 121 3.51 25.22 6.99
C GLU A 121 4.10 25.27 8.41
N HIS A 122 4.74 24.18 8.85
CA HIS A 122 5.36 24.12 10.18
C HIS A 122 6.78 24.72 10.19
N ASP A 123 7.50 24.61 9.09
CA ASP A 123 8.80 25.27 8.88
C ASP A 123 8.88 25.79 7.43
N PRO A 124 8.62 27.10 7.20
CA PRO A 124 8.68 27.66 5.86
C PRO A 124 10.07 27.60 5.21
N LYS A 125 11.14 27.39 5.99
CA LYS A 125 12.52 27.22 5.50
C LYS A 125 12.85 25.77 5.15
N PHE A 126 11.89 24.86 5.28
CA PHE A 126 12.07 23.45 4.98
C PHE A 126 12.25 23.17 3.48
N VAL A 127 11.87 24.12 2.61
CA VAL A 127 12.18 24.08 1.18
C VAL A 127 13.67 24.39 1.03
N ARG A 128 14.48 23.37 0.75
CA ARG A 128 15.88 23.53 0.32
C ARG A 128 16.03 23.08 -1.12
#